data_AF-A0A3A6P459-F1
#
_entry.id   AF-A0A3A6P459-F1
#
_cell.length_a   1.000
_cell.length_b   1.000
_cell.length_c   1.000
_cell.angle_alpha   90.00
_cell.angle_beta   90.00
_cell.angle_gamma   90.00
#
_symmetry.space_group_name_H-M   'P 1'
#
loop_
_entity.id
_entity.type
_entity.pdbx_description
1 polymer ?
#
loop_
_entity_poly.entity_id
_entity_poly.type
_entity_poly.pdbx_seq_one_letter_code
_entity_poly.pdbx_strand_id
1 'polypeptide(L)'
;MKEMLDHLADQILDLDGSELSELLPQAQARMEDCDLSRDWERSVITFFLINGMRFKCSMASKHKEQDCPKIKGRTRLRLVK
;
A
#
# COMPACT_ATOMS: atom_id res chain seq x y z
N MET A 1 -5.07 -12.89 -20.94
CA MET A 1 -4.13 -12.02 -20.17
C MET A 1 -4.87 -11.11 -19.19
N LYS A 2 -5.87 -10.34 -19.62
CA LYS A 2 -6.70 -9.52 -18.72
C LYS A 2 -7.38 -10.34 -17.60
N GLU A 3 -8.05 -11.44 -17.96
CA GLU A 3 -8.74 -12.30 -16.99
C GLU A 3 -7.80 -12.91 -15.94
N MET A 4 -6.55 -13.22 -16.33
CA MET A 4 -5.52 -13.70 -15.41
C MET A 4 -5.11 -12.62 -14.40
N LEU A 5 -4.97 -11.37 -14.86
CA LEU A 5 -4.66 -10.24 -14.00
C LEU A 5 -5.83 -9.91 -13.08
N ASP A 6 -7.06 -9.99 -13.57
CA ASP A 6 -8.27 -9.79 -12.76
C ASP A 6 -8.34 -10.86 -11.64
N HIS A 7 -8.14 -12.13 -11.98
CA HIS A 7 -8.13 -13.22 -10.99
C HIS A 7 -7.00 -13.09 -9.96
N LEU A 8 -5.81 -12.64 -10.38
CA LEU A 8 -4.70 -12.37 -9.46
C LEU A 8 -5.03 -11.18 -8.54
N ALA A 9 -5.66 -10.13 -9.07
CA ALA A 9 -6.10 -9.00 -8.27
C ALA A 9 -7.13 -9.43 -7.21
N ASP A 10 -8.11 -10.25 -7.58
CA ASP A 10 -9.11 -10.78 -6.65
C ASP A 10 -8.44 -11.57 -5.50
N GLN A 11 -7.49 -12.45 -5.82
CA GLN A 11 -6.72 -13.17 -4.78
C GLN A 11 -5.93 -12.25 -3.85
N ILE A 12 -5.35 -11.17 -4.38
CA ILE A 12 -4.59 -10.20 -3.58
C ILE A 12 -5.52 -9.35 -2.70
N LEU A 13 -6.74 -9.05 -3.16
CA LEU A 13 -7.73 -8.30 -2.41
C LEU A 13 -8.20 -9.04 -1.15
N ASP A 14 -8.21 -10.37 -1.19
CA ASP A 14 -8.59 -11.23 -0.05
C ASP A 14 -7.52 -11.30 1.05
N LEU A 15 -6.29 -10.82 0.79
CA LEU A 15 -5.20 -10.82 1.77
C LEU A 15 -5.33 -9.61 2.72
N ASP A 16 -5.07 -9.83 4.03
CA ASP A 16 -5.04 -8.74 5.00
C ASP A 16 -3.83 -7.83 4.74
N GLY A 17 -4.10 -6.53 4.57
CA GLY A 17 -3.07 -5.53 4.31
C GLY A 17 -2.05 -5.37 5.46
N SER A 18 -2.42 -5.77 6.68
CA SER A 18 -1.51 -5.81 7.82
C SER A 18 -0.49 -6.94 7.69
N GLU A 19 -0.94 -8.16 7.39
CA GLU A 19 -0.09 -9.33 7.14
C GLU A 19 0.85 -9.11 5.95
N LEU A 20 0.37 -8.48 4.87
CA LEU A 20 1.22 -8.13 3.72
C LEU A 20 2.33 -7.13 4.07
N SER A 21 2.05 -6.21 5.00
CA SER A 21 3.03 -5.19 5.37
C SER A 21 4.20 -5.78 6.15
N GLU A 22 4.01 -6.89 6.86
CA GLU A 22 5.05 -7.61 7.59
C GLU A 22 6.03 -8.34 6.67
N LEU A 23 5.62 -8.67 5.45
CA LEU A 23 6.45 -9.32 4.43
C LEU A 23 7.37 -8.33 3.69
N LEU A 24 7.09 -7.02 3.79
CA LEU A 24 7.82 -6.00 3.07
C LEU A 24 9.33 -5.97 3.38
N PRO A 25 9.79 -6.04 4.65
CA PRO A 25 11.21 -6.03 4.96
C PRO A 25 11.95 -7.26 4.40
N GLN A 26 11.28 -8.41 4.36
CA GLN A 26 11.86 -9.65 3.83
C GLN A 26 12.04 -9.56 2.31
N ALA A 27 11.03 -9.03 1.61
CA ALA A 27 11.12 -8.78 0.18
C ALA A 27 12.23 -7.75 -0.14
N GLN A 28 12.36 -6.69 0.66
CA GLN A 28 13.41 -5.69 0.50
C GLN A 28 14.81 -6.27 0.71
N ALA A 29 15.03 -7.02 1.79
CA ALA A 29 16.31 -7.67 2.05
C ALA A 29 16.72 -8.60 0.90
N ARG A 30 15.76 -9.38 0.35
CA ARG A 30 16.05 -10.25 -0.79
C ARG A 30 16.37 -9.47 -2.08
N MET A 31 15.84 -8.26 -2.23
CA MET A 31 16.12 -7.41 -3.39
C MET A 31 17.55 -6.83 -3.37
N GLU A 32 18.19 -6.70 -2.20
CA GLU A 32 19.54 -6.13 -2.06
C GLU A 32 20.60 -6.94 -2.80
N ASP A 33 20.42 -8.26 -2.90
CA ASP A 33 21.36 -9.18 -3.56
C ASP A 33 21.50 -8.92 -5.07
N CYS A 34 20.52 -8.26 -5.70
CA CYS A 34 20.55 -7.83 -7.12
C CYS A 34 20.98 -8.92 -8.12
N ASP A 35 20.62 -10.18 -7.85
CA ASP A 35 21.19 -11.34 -8.54
C ASP A 35 20.40 -11.82 -9.78
N LEU A 36 19.34 -11.11 -10.17
CA LEU A 36 18.43 -11.43 -11.29
C LEU A 36 17.88 -12.87 -11.28
N SER A 37 17.96 -13.56 -10.14
CA SER A 37 17.38 -14.89 -10.02
C SER A 37 15.85 -14.81 -10.01
N ARG A 38 15.19 -15.93 -10.34
CA ARG A 38 13.72 -16.02 -10.23
C ARG A 38 13.20 -15.67 -8.84
N ASP A 39 13.97 -15.96 -7.79
CA ASP A 39 13.59 -15.62 -6.42
C ASP A 39 13.74 -14.12 -6.15
N TRP A 40 14.76 -13.48 -6.72
CA TRP A 40 14.90 -12.02 -6.69
C TRP A 40 13.76 -11.34 -7.45
N GLU A 41 13.45 -11.79 -8.68
CA GLU A 41 12.33 -11.27 -9.47
C GLU A 41 10.99 -11.42 -8.73
N ARG A 42 10.77 -12.57 -8.07
CA ARG A 42 9.59 -12.79 -7.23
C ARG A 42 9.52 -11.77 -6.10
N SER A 43 10.63 -11.51 -5.40
CA SER A 43 10.66 -10.50 -4.32
C SER A 43 10.37 -9.09 -4.83
N VAL A 44 10.88 -8.72 -6.00
CA VAL A 44 10.58 -7.44 -6.64
C VAL A 44 9.07 -7.30 -6.92
N ILE A 45 8.46 -8.33 -7.54
CA ILE A 45 7.03 -8.32 -7.84
C ILE A 45 6.20 -8.22 -6.55
N THR A 46 6.52 -9.04 -5.54
CA THR A 46 5.85 -9.01 -4.23
C THR A 46 5.97 -7.64 -3.55
N PHE A 47 7.15 -7.02 -3.59
CA PHE A 47 7.36 -5.66 -3.08
C PHE A 47 6.42 -4.65 -3.74
N PHE A 48 6.29 -4.68 -5.08
CA PHE A 48 5.38 -3.78 -5.79
C PHE A 48 3.90 -4.03 -5.46
N LEU A 49 3.49 -5.29 -5.31
CA LEU A 49 2.11 -5.62 -4.95
C LEU A 49 1.74 -5.10 -3.55
N ILE A 50 2.62 -5.28 -2.56
CA ILE A 50 2.43 -4.76 -1.20
C ILE A 50 2.32 -3.22 -1.23
N ASN A 51 3.20 -2.54 -1.97
CA ASN A 51 3.15 -1.08 -2.10
C ASN A 51 1.88 -0.60 -2.81
N GLY A 52 1.42 -1.32 -3.84
CA GLY A 52 0.15 -1.05 -4.51
C GLY A 52 -1.05 -1.13 -3.56
N MET A 53 -1.07 -2.15 -2.69
CA MET A 53 -2.11 -2.30 -1.67
C MET A 53 -2.10 -1.17 -0.64
N ARG A 54 -0.91 -0.79 -0.14
CA ARG A 54 -0.76 0.37 0.77
C ARG A 54 -1.22 1.66 0.13
N PHE A 55 -0.89 1.87 -1.14
CA PHE A 55 -1.35 3.02 -1.91
C PHE A 55 -2.87 3.03 -2.07
N LYS A 56 -3.50 1.90 -2.44
CA LYS A 56 -4.96 1.74 -2.48
C LYS A 56 -5.61 2.13 -1.14
N CYS A 57 -5.09 1.61 -0.03
CA CYS A 57 -5.58 1.93 1.31
C CYS A 57 -5.44 3.43 1.62
N SER A 58 -4.30 4.05 1.29
CA SER A 58 -4.09 5.49 1.46
C SER A 58 -5.08 6.33 0.64
N MET A 59 -5.34 5.96 -0.62
CA MET A 59 -6.32 6.64 -1.47
C MET A 59 -7.74 6.52 -0.92
N ALA A 60 -8.14 5.32 -0.48
CA ALA A 60 -9.47 5.10 0.10
C ALA A 60 -9.68 5.94 1.37
N SER A 61 -8.67 6.02 2.25
CA SER A 61 -8.73 6.86 3.45
C SER A 61 -8.84 8.35 3.11
N LYS A 62 -8.10 8.84 2.12
CA LYS A 62 -8.18 10.25 1.67
C LYS A 62 -9.56 10.60 1.11
N HIS A 63 -10.19 9.69 0.37
CA HIS A 63 -11.56 9.88 -0.10
C HIS A 63 -12.58 9.83 1.05
N LYS A 64 -12.39 8.96 2.05
CA LYS A 64 -13.24 8.92 3.25
C LYS A 64 -13.12 10.19 4.11
N GLU A 65 -11.94 10.82 4.17
CA GLU A 65 -11.78 12.14 4.82
C GLU A 65 -12.44 13.27 4.01
N GLN A 66 -12.60 13.11 2.70
CA GLN A 66 -13.20 14.12 1.82
C GLN A 66 -14.74 14.10 1.86
N ASP A 67 -15.36 12.94 2.18
CA ASP A 67 -16.81 12.78 2.36
C ASP A 67 -17.32 13.09 3.78
N CYS A 68 -16.43 13.32 4.75
CA CYS A 68 -16.83 13.91 6.03
C CYS A 68 -17.11 15.41 5.81
N PRO A 69 -18.30 15.95 6.16
CA PRO A 69 -18.51 17.38 6.10
C PRO A 69 -17.45 18.05 6.97
N LYS A 70 -16.62 18.91 6.37
CA LYS A 70 -15.70 19.80 7.11
C LYS A 70 -16.53 20.61 8.09
N ILE A 71 -16.65 20.15 9.33
CA ILE A 71 -17.20 20.95 10.40
C ILE A 71 -16.26 22.16 10.50
N LYS A 72 -16.76 23.32 10.04
CA LYS A 72 -16.14 24.63 10.28
C LYS A 72 -16.22 24.91 11.80
N GLY A 73 -15.38 24.25 12.57
CA GLY A 73 -15.17 24.48 14.00
C GLY A 73 -13.82 25.14 14.21
N ARG A 74 -13.85 26.44 14.53
CA ARG A 74 -12.68 27.30 14.79
C ARG A 74 -11.81 26.77 15.94
N THR A 75 -10.49 26.85 15.77
CA THR A 75 -9.63 27.51 16.77
C THR A 75 -8.44 28.18 16.07
N ARG A 76 -8.48 29.52 15.95
CA ARG A 76 -7.27 30.31 15.63
C ARG A 76 -6.39 30.28 16.89
N LEU A 77 -5.29 29.53 16.86
CA LEU A 77 -4.23 29.74 17.84
C LEU A 77 -3.62 31.12 17.56
N ARG A 78 -3.70 32.03 18.55
CA ARG A 78 -3.06 33.35 18.48
C ARG A 78 -1.64 33.25 19.02
N LEU A 79 -0.70 33.82 18.29
CA LEU A 79 0.67 34.02 18.73
C LEU A 79 0.66 34.91 20.00
N VAL A 80 1.23 34.40 21.09
CA VAL A 80 1.50 35.20 22.29
C VAL A 80 2.87 35.85 22.10
N LYS A 81 2.92 37.16 22.34
CA LYS A 81 4.09 38.00 22.17
C LYS A 81 5.12 37.78 23.27
#